data_AF-A0A1G1GLI3-F1
#
_entry.id   AF-A0A1G1GLI3-F1
#
_cell.length_a   1.000
_cell.length_b   1.000
_cell.length_c   1.000
_cell.angle_alpha   90.00
_cell.angle_beta   90.00
_cell.angle_gamma   90.00
#
_symmetry.space_group_name_H-M   'P 1'
#
loop_
_entity.id
_entity.type
_entity.pdbx_description
1 polymer ?
#
loop_
_entity_poly.entity_id
_entity_poly.type
_entity_poly.pdbx_seq_one_letter_code
_entity_poly.pdbx_strand_id
1 'polypeptide(L)'
;MNNMDDLRGNETWRIFRIMSEFVEGFEELSSVKRGVSIFGSARLSRNSHYYKDVMKIAELLSKKGFSIITGGGPGIMEAGNRGAKKGKGLSVGLNIGLPLEQSPNKYQDKRLDFRYFFARKVMFVKYSVGYVITPGGFGTLDEFYEALTLMQTNKIRRIPIVMYGKDYWEGLINWMQDTMLGKGTIGKDDMKLFHMADDPEEVVRIIEEGYERQRAPIKGNRRKLD
;
A
#
# COMPACT_ATOMS: atom_id res chain seq x y z
N MET A 1 -40.58 -18.05 -18.65
CA MET A 1 -40.58 -18.48 -17.24
C MET A 1 -39.17 -18.32 -16.70
N ASN A 2 -39.06 -17.44 -15.70
CA ASN A 2 -38.03 -17.20 -14.69
C ASN A 2 -36.55 -17.32 -15.07
N ASN A 3 -35.91 -16.15 -15.25
CA ASN A 3 -34.47 -15.96 -15.05
C ASN A 3 -34.18 -14.88 -13.99
N MET A 4 -35.08 -14.72 -13.01
CA MET A 4 -34.88 -13.86 -11.82
C MET A 4 -34.47 -14.66 -10.57
N ASP A 5 -34.58 -15.99 -10.57
CA ASP A 5 -34.23 -16.82 -9.42
C ASP A 5 -32.74 -17.22 -9.37
N ASP A 6 -32.02 -17.18 -10.50
CA ASP A 6 -30.60 -17.55 -10.60
C ASP A 6 -29.62 -16.41 -10.22
N LEU A 7 -30.12 -15.19 -10.07
CA LEU A 7 -29.33 -14.05 -9.59
C LEU A 7 -29.13 -14.08 -8.06
N ARG A 8 -30.15 -14.51 -7.30
CA ARG A 8 -30.11 -14.51 -5.83
C ARG A 8 -29.15 -15.54 -5.24
N GLY A 9 -29.08 -16.73 -5.85
CA GLY A 9 -28.12 -17.76 -5.46
C GLY A 9 -26.68 -17.32 -5.70
N ASN A 10 -26.42 -16.67 -6.83
CA ASN A 10 -25.10 -16.14 -7.19
C ASN A 10 -24.67 -15.00 -6.26
N GLU A 11 -25.57 -14.06 -5.93
CA GLU A 11 -25.26 -12.94 -5.03
C GLU A 11 -24.99 -13.39 -3.59
N THR A 12 -25.76 -14.35 -3.08
CA THR A 12 -25.54 -14.90 -1.73
C THR A 12 -24.17 -15.59 -1.64
N TRP A 13 -23.83 -16.42 -2.64
CA TRP A 13 -22.52 -17.05 -2.73
C TRP A 13 -21.36 -16.05 -2.88
N ARG A 14 -21.59 -14.93 -3.58
CA ARG A 14 -20.61 -13.84 -3.65
C ARG A 14 -20.34 -13.24 -2.28
N ILE A 15 -21.38 -12.99 -1.47
CA ILE A 15 -21.23 -12.46 -0.10
C ILE A 15 -20.40 -13.42 0.75
N PHE A 16 -20.71 -14.72 0.74
CA PHE A 16 -19.92 -15.71 1.47
C PHE A 16 -18.45 -15.74 1.03
N ARG A 17 -18.19 -15.61 -0.29
CA ARG A 17 -16.82 -15.53 -0.80
C ARG A 17 -16.09 -14.26 -0.35
N ILE A 18 -16.78 -13.12 -0.36
CA ILE A 18 -16.24 -11.85 0.14
C ILE A 18 -15.86 -12.00 1.62
N MET A 19 -16.77 -12.54 2.43
CA MET A 19 -16.51 -12.80 3.85
C MET A 19 -15.31 -13.74 4.03
N SER A 20 -15.20 -14.80 3.22
CA SER A 20 -14.07 -15.71 3.23
C SER A 20 -12.74 -15.01 2.96
N GLU A 21 -12.67 -14.12 1.96
CA GLU A 21 -11.45 -13.36 1.67
C GLU A 21 -11.05 -12.43 2.83
N PHE A 22 -12.03 -11.88 3.56
CA PHE A 22 -11.75 -11.11 4.76
C PHE A 22 -11.22 -11.96 5.91
N VAL A 23 -11.85 -13.12 6.16
CA VAL A 23 -11.44 -14.05 7.23
C VAL A 23 -10.01 -14.55 6.96
N GLU A 24 -9.75 -15.09 5.77
CA GLU A 24 -8.44 -15.58 5.38
C GLU A 24 -7.39 -14.46 5.43
N GLY A 25 -7.72 -13.28 4.90
CA GLY A 25 -6.84 -12.11 4.97
C GLY A 25 -6.49 -11.71 6.40
N PHE A 26 -7.46 -11.74 7.32
CA PHE A 26 -7.20 -11.36 8.70
C PHE A 26 -6.40 -12.40 9.48
N GLU A 27 -6.66 -13.68 9.24
CA GLU A 27 -5.95 -14.79 9.85
C GLU A 27 -4.50 -14.87 9.38
N GLU A 28 -4.28 -14.92 8.07
CA GLU A 28 -2.94 -15.08 7.50
C GLU A 28 -2.03 -13.90 7.79
N LEU A 29 -2.57 -12.67 7.80
CA LEU A 29 -1.80 -11.46 8.05
C LEU A 29 -1.69 -11.10 9.53
N SER A 30 -2.32 -11.85 10.45
CA SER A 30 -2.22 -11.64 11.90
C SER A 30 -0.78 -11.63 12.43
N SER A 31 0.11 -12.36 11.77
CA SER A 31 1.54 -12.45 12.09
C SER A 31 2.39 -11.31 11.50
N VAL A 32 1.83 -10.51 10.60
CA VAL A 32 2.53 -9.39 9.96
C VAL A 32 2.75 -8.27 10.96
N LYS A 33 4.02 -8.04 11.28
CA LYS A 33 4.44 -6.96 12.18
C LYS A 33 5.07 -5.84 11.37
N ARG A 34 4.66 -4.60 11.66
CA ARG A 34 5.24 -3.39 11.07
C ARG A 34 5.24 -3.46 9.53
N GLY A 35 4.11 -3.78 8.92
CA GLY A 35 4.01 -3.91 7.47
C GLY A 35 4.27 -2.56 6.78
N VAL A 36 5.10 -2.53 5.76
CA VAL A 36 5.26 -1.40 4.86
C VAL A 36 4.79 -1.84 3.49
N SER A 37 3.78 -1.15 2.97
CA SER A 37 3.28 -1.46 1.63
C SER A 37 4.07 -0.71 0.57
N ILE A 38 4.55 -1.42 -0.44
CA ILE A 38 5.27 -0.85 -1.57
C ILE A 38 4.41 -1.01 -2.84
N PHE A 39 4.12 0.12 -3.47
CA PHE A 39 3.33 0.19 -4.69
C PHE A 39 4.15 0.75 -5.85
N GLY A 40 3.90 0.25 -7.05
CA GLY A 40 4.51 0.76 -8.28
C GLY A 40 4.21 -0.10 -9.49
N SER A 41 4.88 0.22 -10.59
CA SER A 41 4.61 -0.40 -11.89
C SER A 41 4.88 -1.90 -11.91
N ALA A 42 3.90 -2.66 -12.41
CA ALA A 42 4.06 -4.06 -12.81
C ALA A 42 4.91 -4.23 -14.09
N ARG A 43 5.20 -3.12 -14.81
CA ARG A 43 5.81 -3.13 -16.14
C ARG A 43 7.29 -2.72 -16.15
N LEU A 44 7.79 -2.12 -15.07
CA LEU A 44 9.20 -1.72 -14.99
C LEU A 44 10.09 -2.96 -14.93
N SER A 45 11.10 -3.00 -15.80
CA SER A 45 12.01 -4.13 -15.91
C SER A 45 13.00 -4.17 -14.74
N ARG A 46 13.62 -5.34 -14.53
CA ARG A 46 14.72 -5.52 -13.56
C ARG A 46 15.95 -4.65 -13.82
N ASN A 47 16.10 -4.14 -15.04
CA ASN A 47 17.22 -3.28 -15.42
C ASN A 47 16.99 -1.81 -15.06
N SER A 48 15.74 -1.42 -14.77
CA SER A 48 15.40 -0.08 -14.29
C SER A 48 16.12 0.23 -12.97
N HIS A 49 16.57 1.47 -12.80
CA HIS A 49 17.14 1.93 -11.53
C HIS A 49 16.08 1.84 -10.41
N TYR A 50 14.83 2.25 -10.68
CA TYR A 50 13.71 2.11 -9.74
C TYR A 50 13.54 0.68 -9.20
N TYR A 51 13.77 -0.35 -10.04
CA TYR A 51 13.70 -1.73 -9.56
C TYR A 51 14.81 -2.01 -8.52
N LYS A 52 16.04 -1.57 -8.79
CA LYS A 52 17.19 -1.75 -7.91
C LYS A 52 17.01 -0.97 -6.60
N ASP A 53 16.51 0.25 -6.71
CA ASP A 53 16.29 1.15 -5.57
C ASP A 53 15.17 0.62 -4.68
N VAL A 54 14.06 0.16 -5.25
CA VAL A 54 12.99 -0.48 -4.47
C VAL A 54 13.47 -1.74 -3.77
N MET A 55 14.29 -2.55 -4.46
CA MET A 55 14.89 -3.72 -3.84
C MET A 55 15.79 -3.34 -2.65
N LYS A 56 16.53 -2.23 -2.76
CA LYS A 56 17.36 -1.66 -1.68
C LYS A 56 16.51 -1.13 -0.53
N ILE A 57 15.46 -0.34 -0.81
CA ILE A 57 14.50 0.17 0.19
C ILE A 57 13.90 -0.99 0.99
N ALA A 58 13.38 -2.01 0.30
CA ALA A 58 12.77 -3.17 0.94
C ALA A 58 13.78 -3.98 1.77
N GLU A 59 15.03 -4.14 1.29
CA GLU A 59 16.11 -4.78 2.05
C GLU A 59 16.42 -4.01 3.35
N LEU A 60 16.58 -2.69 3.27
CA LEU A 60 16.89 -1.85 4.43
C LEU A 60 15.77 -1.86 5.47
N LEU A 61 14.51 -1.73 5.04
CA LEU A 61 13.33 -1.85 5.92
C LEU A 61 13.25 -3.23 6.56
N SER A 62 13.43 -4.30 5.77
CA SER A 62 13.37 -5.67 6.28
C SER A 62 14.50 -5.99 7.27
N LYS A 63 15.69 -5.45 7.08
CA LYS A 63 16.80 -5.55 8.06
C LYS A 63 16.47 -4.91 9.41
N LYS A 64 15.64 -3.85 9.40
CA LYS A 64 15.08 -3.19 10.60
C LYS A 64 13.83 -3.90 11.17
N GLY A 65 13.42 -5.02 10.59
CA GLY A 65 12.31 -5.84 11.06
C GLY A 65 10.92 -5.37 10.60
N PHE A 66 10.84 -4.50 9.59
CA PHE A 66 9.58 -4.20 8.91
C PHE A 66 9.23 -5.32 7.94
N SER A 67 7.98 -5.79 7.97
CA SER A 67 7.49 -6.69 6.92
C SER A 67 7.21 -5.88 5.65
N ILE A 68 7.41 -6.45 4.47
CA ILE A 68 7.13 -5.79 3.20
C ILE A 68 5.89 -6.42 2.58
N ILE A 69 4.90 -5.58 2.26
CA ILE A 69 3.66 -5.99 1.63
C ILE A 69 3.64 -5.40 0.21
N THR A 70 3.33 -6.21 -0.78
CA THR A 70 3.18 -5.74 -2.17
C THR A 70 1.93 -6.36 -2.79
N GLY A 71 1.62 -5.96 -4.03
CA GLY A 71 0.58 -6.60 -4.82
C GLY A 71 0.95 -7.99 -5.39
N GLY A 72 2.14 -8.51 -5.11
CA GLY A 72 2.56 -9.87 -5.45
C GLY A 72 2.85 -10.13 -6.94
N GLY A 73 2.67 -9.14 -7.81
CA GLY A 73 2.93 -9.23 -9.25
C GLY A 73 4.41 -9.03 -9.64
N PRO A 74 4.70 -8.87 -10.94
CA PRO A 74 6.04 -8.59 -11.46
C PRO A 74 6.47 -7.12 -11.24
N GLY A 75 7.64 -6.76 -11.78
CA GLY A 75 8.14 -5.38 -11.76
C GLY A 75 8.50 -4.90 -10.36
N ILE A 76 8.05 -3.71 -9.98
CA ILE A 76 8.32 -3.12 -8.67
C ILE A 76 7.83 -3.99 -7.51
N MET A 77 6.68 -4.64 -7.67
CA MET A 77 6.15 -5.53 -6.62
C MET A 77 7.11 -6.69 -6.35
N GLU A 78 7.67 -7.28 -7.41
CA GLU A 78 8.71 -8.29 -7.30
C GLU A 78 9.99 -7.72 -6.65
N ALA A 79 10.42 -6.51 -7.02
CA ALA A 79 11.57 -5.85 -6.40
C ALA A 79 11.40 -5.72 -4.88
N GLY A 80 10.23 -5.27 -4.43
CA GLY A 80 9.89 -5.14 -3.02
C GLY A 80 9.94 -6.49 -2.30
N ASN A 81 9.27 -7.52 -2.84
CA ASN A 81 9.29 -8.85 -2.24
C ASN A 81 10.71 -9.45 -2.22
N ARG A 82 11.45 -9.32 -3.32
CA ARG A 82 12.81 -9.85 -3.43
C ARG A 82 13.79 -9.15 -2.49
N GLY A 83 13.65 -7.84 -2.30
CA GLY A 83 14.44 -7.07 -1.35
C GLY A 83 14.15 -7.48 0.10
N ALA A 84 12.87 -7.70 0.42
CA ALA A 84 12.43 -8.13 1.75
C ALA A 84 13.09 -9.44 2.20
N LYS A 85 13.26 -10.39 1.27
CA LYS A 85 13.91 -11.70 1.52
C LYS A 85 15.38 -11.61 1.94
N LYS A 86 16.02 -10.44 1.83
CA LYS A 86 17.40 -10.20 2.30
C LYS A 86 17.49 -9.65 3.73
N GLY A 87 16.35 -9.46 4.39
CA GLY A 87 16.28 -9.01 5.78
C GLY A 87 15.56 -10.02 6.69
N LYS A 88 14.97 -9.53 7.77
CA LYS A 88 14.30 -10.34 8.80
C LYS A 88 12.77 -10.22 8.78
N GLY A 89 12.23 -9.26 8.03
CA GLY A 89 10.79 -9.06 7.88
C GLY A 89 10.16 -10.05 6.91
N LEU A 90 8.86 -10.28 7.08
CA LEU A 90 8.10 -11.13 6.16
C LEU A 90 7.94 -10.44 4.80
N SER A 91 8.06 -11.21 3.73
CA SER A 91 7.68 -10.79 2.38
C SER A 91 6.25 -11.26 2.08
N VAL A 92 5.32 -10.34 1.89
CA VAL A 92 3.90 -10.63 1.67
C VAL A 92 3.50 -10.18 0.27
N GLY A 93 2.80 -11.05 -0.47
CA GLY A 93 2.10 -10.68 -1.69
C GLY A 93 0.59 -10.83 -1.52
N LEU A 94 -0.11 -9.71 -1.74
CA LEU A 94 -1.56 -9.68 -1.85
C LEU A 94 -1.88 -9.69 -3.35
N ASN A 95 -1.99 -10.88 -3.91
CA ASN A 95 -2.23 -11.12 -5.33
C ASN A 95 -3.68 -10.85 -5.70
N ILE A 96 -3.96 -10.60 -6.98
CA ILE A 96 -5.32 -10.44 -7.47
C ILE A 96 -5.52 -11.13 -8.81
N GLY A 97 -6.64 -11.83 -8.96
CA GLY A 97 -7.03 -12.45 -10.23
C GLY A 97 -7.37 -11.40 -11.28
N LEU A 98 -6.61 -11.36 -12.38
CA LEU A 98 -6.83 -10.47 -13.52
C LEU A 98 -7.11 -11.27 -14.80
N PRO A 99 -7.88 -10.73 -15.77
CA PRO A 99 -8.17 -11.42 -17.04
C PRO A 99 -6.93 -11.75 -17.89
N LEU A 100 -5.88 -10.93 -17.79
CA LEU A 100 -4.56 -11.22 -18.33
C LEU A 100 -3.70 -11.69 -17.17
N GLU A 101 -3.20 -12.92 -17.23
CA GLU A 101 -2.43 -13.52 -16.13
C GLU A 101 -1.23 -12.65 -15.74
N GLN A 102 -1.26 -12.14 -14.51
CA GLN A 102 -0.03 -11.77 -13.82
C GLN A 102 0.37 -12.97 -12.97
N SER A 103 1.46 -13.63 -13.35
CA SER A 103 2.01 -14.70 -12.50
C SER A 103 2.53 -14.10 -11.19
N PRO A 104 2.10 -14.62 -10.03
CA PRO A 104 2.65 -14.25 -8.74
C PRO A 104 4.16 -14.42 -8.73
N ASN A 105 4.89 -13.42 -8.20
CA ASN A 105 6.33 -13.54 -8.07
C ASN A 105 6.73 -14.57 -7.00
N LYS A 106 7.91 -15.16 -7.15
CA LYS A 106 8.39 -16.26 -6.29
C LYS A 106 9.02 -15.84 -4.96
N TYR A 107 8.99 -14.55 -4.61
CA TYR A 107 9.72 -14.01 -3.46
C TYR A 107 8.83 -13.73 -2.25
N GLN A 108 7.68 -14.38 -2.17
CA GLN A 108 6.68 -14.19 -1.12
C GLN A 108 6.80 -15.31 -0.08
N ASP A 109 6.86 -14.93 1.19
CA ASP A 109 6.73 -15.85 2.34
C ASP A 109 5.25 -16.16 2.62
N LYS A 110 4.40 -15.13 2.48
CA LYS A 110 2.95 -15.25 2.53
C LYS A 110 2.35 -14.77 1.23
N ARG A 111 1.54 -15.62 0.62
CA ARG A 111 0.84 -15.34 -0.62
C ARG A 111 -0.65 -15.49 -0.36
N LEU A 112 -1.40 -14.44 -0.64
CA LEU A 112 -2.86 -14.44 -0.58
C LEU A 112 -3.40 -14.04 -1.94
N ASP A 113 -4.35 -14.81 -2.48
CA ASP A 113 -4.95 -14.56 -3.78
C ASP A 113 -6.37 -14.02 -3.60
N PHE A 114 -6.59 -12.76 -3.98
CA PHE A 114 -7.89 -12.10 -3.89
C PHE A 114 -8.62 -12.12 -5.24
N ARG A 115 -9.94 -12.21 -5.20
CA ARG A 115 -10.81 -11.95 -6.36
C ARG A 115 -11.39 -10.54 -6.32
N TYR A 116 -11.58 -9.98 -5.13
CA TYR A 116 -12.21 -8.68 -4.96
C TYR A 116 -11.20 -7.60 -4.56
N PHE A 117 -11.11 -6.54 -5.38
CA PHE A 117 -10.18 -5.42 -5.13
C PHE A 117 -10.37 -4.77 -3.77
N PHE A 118 -11.61 -4.57 -3.32
CA PHE A 118 -11.88 -3.90 -2.05
C PHE A 118 -11.42 -4.72 -0.84
N ALA A 119 -11.53 -6.06 -0.88
CA ALA A 119 -11.07 -6.92 0.21
C ALA A 119 -9.54 -6.83 0.33
N ARG A 120 -8.85 -6.88 -0.82
CA ARG A 120 -7.40 -6.69 -0.93
C ARG A 120 -6.94 -5.31 -0.41
N LYS A 121 -7.63 -4.24 -0.81
CA LYS A 121 -7.35 -2.86 -0.37
C LYS A 121 -7.43 -2.72 1.15
N VAL A 122 -8.45 -3.31 1.78
CA VAL A 122 -8.57 -3.33 3.25
C VAL A 122 -7.35 -3.98 3.89
N MET A 123 -6.77 -5.02 3.31
CA MET A 123 -5.56 -5.65 3.85
C MET A 123 -4.33 -4.74 3.76
N PHE A 124 -4.15 -4.03 2.65
CA PHE A 124 -3.09 -3.01 2.53
C PHE A 124 -3.24 -1.91 3.58
N VAL A 125 -4.46 -1.43 3.82
CA VAL A 125 -4.72 -0.39 4.81
C VAL A 125 -4.51 -0.89 6.23
N LYS A 126 -5.08 -2.05 6.58
CA LYS A 126 -5.10 -2.58 7.95
C LYS A 126 -3.73 -3.02 8.45
N TYR A 127 -2.92 -3.65 7.59
CA TYR A 127 -1.65 -4.27 8.01
C TYR A 127 -0.42 -3.41 7.75
N SER A 128 -0.62 -2.18 7.27
CA SER A 128 0.49 -1.26 7.01
C SER A 128 0.65 -0.18 8.07
N VAL A 129 1.90 0.18 8.30
CA VAL A 129 2.33 1.27 9.16
C VAL A 129 3.02 2.40 8.39
N GLY A 130 3.19 2.24 7.08
CA GLY A 130 3.75 3.23 6.16
C GLY A 130 3.69 2.74 4.72
N TYR A 131 3.62 3.65 3.75
CA TYR A 131 3.56 3.37 2.31
C TYR A 131 4.77 3.94 1.59
N VAL A 132 5.29 3.18 0.63
CA VAL A 132 6.27 3.65 -0.37
C VAL A 132 5.63 3.57 -1.74
N ILE A 133 5.42 4.73 -2.37
CA ILE A 133 4.80 4.91 -3.66
C ILE A 133 5.90 5.19 -4.68
N THR A 134 6.10 4.28 -5.61
CA THR A 134 7.18 4.36 -6.62
C THR A 134 6.56 4.49 -8.01
N PRO A 135 7.33 4.86 -9.06
CA PRO A 135 6.76 5.11 -10.37
C PRO A 135 5.85 3.99 -10.87
N GLY A 136 4.63 4.36 -11.23
CA GLY A 136 3.53 3.44 -11.45
C GLY A 136 2.33 4.10 -12.11
N GLY A 137 1.44 3.27 -12.66
CA GLY A 137 0.25 3.74 -13.37
C GLY A 137 -0.99 3.86 -12.47
N PHE A 138 -2.15 3.60 -13.04
CA PHE A 138 -3.44 3.79 -12.36
C PHE A 138 -3.59 2.99 -11.07
N GLY A 139 -3.14 1.72 -11.02
CA GLY A 139 -3.21 0.95 -9.78
C GLY A 139 -2.36 1.53 -8.65
N THR A 140 -1.24 2.17 -8.97
CA THR A 140 -0.40 2.84 -7.96
C THR A 140 -1.04 4.13 -7.47
N LEU A 141 -1.63 4.92 -8.38
CA LEU A 141 -2.35 6.15 -8.04
C LEU A 141 -3.62 5.89 -7.25
N ASP A 142 -4.35 4.80 -7.56
CA ASP A 142 -5.53 4.36 -6.82
C ASP A 142 -5.19 4.15 -5.33
N GLU A 143 -4.15 3.38 -5.03
CA GLU A 143 -3.73 3.13 -3.64
C GLU A 143 -3.17 4.39 -2.95
N PHE A 144 -2.49 5.26 -3.70
CA PHE A 144 -2.02 6.54 -3.18
C PHE A 144 -3.17 7.46 -2.76
N TYR A 145 -4.13 7.72 -3.66
CA TYR A 145 -5.25 8.60 -3.38
C TYR A 145 -6.23 8.01 -2.36
N GLU A 146 -6.40 6.68 -2.33
CA GLU A 146 -7.20 6.03 -1.29
C GLU A 146 -6.60 6.30 0.10
N ALA A 147 -5.29 6.09 0.26
CA ALA A 147 -4.62 6.34 1.54
C ALA A 147 -4.71 7.81 1.96
N LEU A 148 -4.51 8.75 1.04
CA LEU A 148 -4.68 10.19 1.32
C LEU A 148 -6.10 10.51 1.77
N THR A 149 -7.10 10.00 1.07
CA THR A 149 -8.52 10.24 1.39
C THR A 149 -8.87 9.67 2.77
N LEU A 150 -8.42 8.45 3.08
CA LEU A 150 -8.65 7.81 4.38
C LEU A 150 -7.97 8.57 5.54
N MET A 151 -6.78 9.12 5.33
CA MET A 151 -6.09 9.95 6.33
C MET A 151 -6.75 11.32 6.49
N GLN A 152 -7.09 11.98 5.38
CA GLN A 152 -7.76 13.29 5.37
C GLN A 152 -9.10 13.23 6.13
N THR A 153 -9.85 12.15 5.93
CA THR A 153 -11.16 11.92 6.56
C THR A 153 -11.06 11.27 7.95
N ASN A 154 -9.85 11.07 8.48
CA ASN A 154 -9.57 10.42 9.78
C ASN A 154 -10.19 9.02 9.91
N LYS A 155 -10.38 8.30 8.79
CA LYS A 155 -10.81 6.88 8.81
C LYS A 155 -9.68 5.94 9.16
N ILE A 156 -8.44 6.38 8.96
CA ILE A 156 -7.23 5.73 9.46
C ILE A 156 -6.34 6.74 10.17
N ARG A 157 -5.45 6.24 11.04
CA ARG A 157 -4.37 7.06 11.59
C ARG A 157 -3.44 7.54 10.48
N ARG A 158 -2.76 8.67 10.70
CA ARG A 158 -1.71 9.11 9.78
C ARG A 158 -0.55 8.12 9.79
N ILE A 159 -0.18 7.65 8.60
CA ILE A 159 1.01 6.83 8.36
C ILE A 159 1.97 7.62 7.45
N PRO A 160 3.30 7.43 7.55
CA PRO A 160 4.22 8.01 6.59
C PRO A 160 3.95 7.42 5.20
N ILE A 161 3.70 8.30 4.23
CA ILE A 161 3.64 7.98 2.81
C ILE A 161 4.82 8.66 2.14
N VAL A 162 5.65 7.90 1.43
CA VAL A 162 6.81 8.42 0.69
C VAL A 162 6.64 8.13 -0.79
N MET A 163 6.63 9.18 -1.61
CA MET A 163 6.69 9.09 -3.06
C MET A 163 8.15 9.11 -3.51
N TYR A 164 8.63 7.99 -4.05
CA TYR A 164 9.99 7.81 -4.54
C TYR A 164 10.10 8.17 -6.02
N GLY A 165 11.14 8.92 -6.39
CA GLY A 165 11.38 9.42 -7.74
C GLY A 165 10.66 10.74 -8.01
N LYS A 166 11.23 11.83 -7.49
CA LYS A 166 10.66 13.19 -7.57
C LYS A 166 10.41 13.63 -9.00
N ASP A 167 11.33 13.32 -9.90
CA ASP A 167 11.23 13.63 -11.33
C ASP A 167 9.95 13.04 -11.96
N TYR A 168 9.59 11.82 -11.59
CA TYR A 168 8.38 11.17 -12.06
C TYR A 168 7.10 11.82 -11.50
N TRP A 169 7.12 12.26 -10.25
CA TRP A 169 5.93 12.77 -9.54
C TRP A 169 5.72 14.27 -9.64
N GLU A 170 6.74 15.04 -10.03
CA GLU A 170 6.73 16.51 -10.04
C GLU A 170 5.48 17.09 -10.73
N GLY A 171 5.15 16.60 -11.93
CA GLY A 171 3.99 17.08 -12.67
C GLY A 171 2.66 16.86 -11.93
N LEU A 172 2.52 15.73 -11.22
CA LEU A 172 1.31 15.43 -10.45
C LEU A 172 1.21 16.34 -9.22
N ILE A 173 2.32 16.53 -8.51
CA ILE A 173 2.36 17.36 -7.31
C ILE A 173 2.11 18.83 -7.64
N ASN A 174 2.70 19.33 -8.73
CA ASN A 174 2.43 20.67 -9.22
C ASN A 174 0.95 20.84 -9.55
N TRP A 175 0.32 19.85 -10.21
CA TRP A 175 -1.12 19.91 -10.47
C TRP A 175 -1.96 19.92 -9.17
N MET A 176 -1.61 19.08 -8.19
CA MET A 176 -2.29 19.08 -6.88
C MET A 176 -2.17 20.44 -6.18
N GLN A 177 -0.99 21.06 -6.24
CA GLN A 177 -0.73 22.36 -5.64
C GLN A 177 -1.43 23.51 -6.38
N ASP A 178 -1.24 23.61 -7.68
CA ASP A 178 -1.71 24.76 -8.47
C ASP A 178 -3.21 24.67 -8.76
N THR A 179 -3.73 23.46 -8.96
CA THR A 179 -5.13 23.25 -9.33
C THR A 179 -5.99 22.86 -8.14
N MET A 180 -5.70 21.74 -7.46
CA MET A 180 -6.59 21.27 -6.39
C MET A 180 -6.56 22.24 -5.21
N LEU A 181 -5.37 22.56 -4.71
CA LEU A 181 -5.21 23.51 -3.61
C LEU A 181 -5.55 24.94 -4.06
N GLY A 182 -5.11 25.37 -5.25
CA GLY A 182 -5.46 26.67 -5.81
C GLY A 182 -6.97 26.92 -5.96
N LYS A 183 -7.74 25.87 -6.30
CA LYS A 183 -9.22 25.93 -6.37
C LYS A 183 -9.92 25.57 -5.06
N GLY A 184 -9.17 25.32 -3.98
CA GLY A 184 -9.73 25.01 -2.66
C GLY A 184 -10.43 23.65 -2.55
N THR A 185 -10.11 22.69 -3.43
CA THR A 185 -10.67 21.33 -3.36
C THR A 185 -9.92 20.42 -2.38
N ILE A 186 -8.77 20.87 -1.86
CA ILE A 186 -8.01 20.29 -0.74
C ILE A 186 -7.49 21.39 0.17
N GLY A 187 -7.19 21.04 1.43
CA GLY A 187 -6.57 21.94 2.40
C GLY A 187 -5.05 21.98 2.30
N LYS A 188 -4.43 23.05 2.80
CA LYS A 188 -2.95 23.19 2.82
C LYS A 188 -2.25 22.07 3.60
N ASP A 189 -2.90 21.54 4.63
CA ASP A 189 -2.35 20.46 5.44
C ASP A 189 -2.46 19.08 4.78
N ASP A 190 -3.26 18.95 3.72
CA ASP A 190 -3.38 17.69 2.97
C ASP A 190 -2.10 17.41 2.16
N MET A 191 -1.42 18.47 1.70
CA MET A 191 -0.10 18.35 1.05
C MET A 191 1.01 17.89 2.01
N LYS A 192 0.75 17.88 3.33
CA LYS A 192 1.68 17.36 4.35
C LYS A 192 1.44 15.87 4.67
N LEU A 193 0.50 15.23 4.00
CA LEU A 193 0.17 13.81 4.21
C LEU A 193 1.18 12.85 3.57
N PHE A 194 2.04 13.33 2.68
CA PHE A 194 3.07 12.56 2.01
C PHE A 194 4.37 13.34 1.92
N HIS A 195 5.46 12.63 1.67
CA HIS A 195 6.79 13.15 1.44
C HIS A 195 7.30 12.71 0.07
N MET A 196 8.22 13.44 -0.54
CA MET A 196 8.95 12.96 -1.71
C MET A 196 10.42 12.71 -1.38
N ALA A 197 11.02 11.67 -1.97
CA ALA A 197 12.41 11.29 -1.76
C ALA A 197 13.02 10.69 -3.04
N ASP A 198 14.33 10.81 -3.21
CA ASP A 198 15.08 10.19 -4.32
C ASP A 198 16.16 9.22 -3.83
N ASP A 199 16.42 9.22 -2.53
CA ASP A 199 17.43 8.40 -1.89
C ASP A 199 16.75 7.25 -1.10
N PRO A 200 17.11 5.98 -1.35
CA PRO A 200 16.57 4.82 -0.63
C PRO A 200 16.69 4.94 0.89
N GLU A 201 17.81 5.46 1.39
CA GLU A 201 18.08 5.63 2.82
C GLU A 201 17.19 6.71 3.44
N GLU A 202 16.92 7.81 2.72
CA GLU A 202 15.92 8.82 3.09
C GLU A 202 14.51 8.22 3.22
N VAL A 203 14.07 7.38 2.26
CA VAL A 203 12.77 6.71 2.33
C VAL A 203 12.65 5.90 3.63
N VAL A 204 13.68 5.11 3.93
CA VAL A 204 13.71 4.26 5.14
C VAL A 204 13.63 5.11 6.41
N ARG A 205 14.37 6.23 6.46
CA ARG A 205 14.34 7.16 7.60
C ARG A 205 12.96 7.74 7.83
N ILE A 206 12.29 8.24 6.78
CA ILE A 206 10.95 8.83 6.88
C ILE A 206 9.92 7.79 7.39
N ILE A 207 9.99 6.55 6.89
CA ILE A 207 9.12 5.46 7.33
C ILE A 207 9.36 5.11 8.81
N GLU A 208 10.62 4.99 9.23
CA GLU A 208 10.99 4.67 10.62
C GLU A 208 10.55 5.76 11.59
N GLU A 209 10.84 7.02 11.30
CA GLU A 209 10.40 8.16 12.11
C GLU A 209 8.87 8.27 12.18
N GLY A 210 8.19 8.09 11.04
CA GLY A 210 6.74 8.11 10.97
C GLY A 210 6.09 6.97 11.75
N TYR A 211 6.71 5.78 11.75
CA TYR A 211 6.27 4.64 12.55
C TYR A 211 6.46 4.91 14.06
N GLU A 212 7.61 5.44 14.48
CA GLU A 212 7.84 5.75 15.90
C GLU A 212 6.92 6.87 16.41
N ARG A 213 6.63 7.90 15.57
CA ARG A 213 5.60 8.92 15.89
C ARG A 213 4.22 8.32 16.13
N GLN A 214 3.83 7.28 15.38
CA GLN A 214 2.54 6.60 15.59
C GLN A 214 2.47 5.81 16.90
N ARG A 215 3.62 5.39 17.45
CA ARG A 215 3.71 4.63 18.70
C ARG A 215 3.79 5.53 19.93
N ALA A 216 4.25 6.77 19.77
CA ALA A 216 4.29 7.72 20.85
C ALA A 216 2.88 7.89 21.44
N PRO A 217 2.73 7.84 22.78
CA PRO A 217 1.42 8.03 23.39
C PRO A 217 0.86 9.39 22.97
N ILE A 218 -0.41 9.41 22.54
CA ILE A 218 -1.12 10.65 22.23
C ILE A 218 -1.07 11.51 23.50
N LYS A 219 -0.29 12.59 23.49
CA LYS A 219 -0.35 13.60 24.56
C LYS A 219 -1.80 14.09 24.59
N GLY A 220 -2.47 13.78 25.70
CA GLY A 220 -3.92 13.75 25.78
C GLY A 220 -4.59 15.03 25.33
N ASN A 221 -5.67 14.87 24.58
CA ASN A 221 -6.82 15.74 24.74
C ASN A 221 -8.02 14.82 25.02
N ARG A 222 -8.29 14.57 26.31
CA ARG A 222 -9.58 14.03 26.74
C ARG A 222 -10.61 15.09 26.36
N ARG A 223 -11.20 15.00 25.17
CA ARG A 223 -12.55 15.53 25.01
C ARG A 223 -13.42 14.66 25.91
N LYS A 224 -13.81 15.23 27.07
CA LYS A 224 -14.96 14.74 27.81
C LYS A 224 -16.11 14.70 26.82
N LEU A 225 -16.61 13.50 26.56
CA LEU A 225 -17.94 13.32 26.06
C LEU A 225 -18.83 13.49 27.29
N ASP A 226 -19.35 14.71 27.46
CA ASP A 226 -20.63 14.93 28.13
C ASP A 226 -21.72 14.81 27.05
#